data_AF-A0A3U4ZM96-F1
#
_entry.id   AF-A0A3U4ZM96-F1
#
_cell.length_a   1.000
_cell.length_b   1.000
_cell.length_c   1.000
_cell.angle_alpha   90.00
_cell.angle_beta   90.00
_cell.angle_gamma   90.00
#
_symmetry.space_group_name_H-M   'P 1'
#
loop_
_entity.id
_entity.type
_entity.pdbx_description
1 polymer ?
#
loop_
_entity_poly.entity_id
_entity_poly.type
_entity_poly.pdbx_seq_one_letter_code
_entity_poly.pdbx_strand_id
1 'polypeptide(L)'
;MEIIELSKEYRFEDYEPTSKIVLNLDELKGADILEVTDVLQAQGHVSASAALDNKVQAALAARCLDRPVEYINGLPARDFVKICQRVQSFLLA
;
A
#
# COMPACT_ATOMS: atom_id res chain seq x y z
N MET A 1 -1.82 9.20 -10.61
CA MET A 1 -0.60 8.36 -10.82
C MET A 1 0.66 9.02 -10.26
N GLU A 2 1.37 8.35 -9.35
CA GLU A 2 2.59 8.86 -8.70
C GLU A 2 3.75 7.86 -8.78
N ILE A 3 4.98 8.34 -9.00
CA ILE A 3 6.19 7.51 -9.06
C ILE A 3 7.02 7.73 -7.79
N ILE A 4 7.30 6.64 -7.07
CA ILE A 4 8.11 6.63 -5.86
C ILE A 4 9.43 5.91 -6.16
N GLU A 5 10.52 6.65 -6.12
CA GLU A 5 11.88 6.10 -6.20
C GLU A 5 12.25 5.41 -4.87
N LEU A 6 12.63 4.14 -4.97
CA LEU A 6 13.08 3.33 -3.84
C LEU A 6 14.53 3.67 -3.50
N SER A 7 14.90 3.49 -2.22
CA SER A 7 16.25 3.77 -1.75
C SER A 7 17.31 2.84 -2.34
N LYS A 8 16.89 1.66 -2.79
CA LYS A 8 17.70 0.62 -3.44
C LYS A 8 16.80 -0.27 -4.28
N GLU A 9 17.40 -1.08 -5.16
CA GLU A 9 16.68 -2.13 -5.86
C GLU A 9 16.01 -3.08 -4.86
N TYR A 10 14.72 -3.33 -5.08
CA TYR A 10 13.88 -4.19 -4.28
C TYR A 10 13.61 -5.49 -5.03
N ARG A 11 13.72 -6.60 -4.31
CA ARG A 11 13.48 -7.96 -4.80
C ARG A 11 12.51 -8.65 -3.84
N PHE A 12 11.44 -9.20 -4.37
CA PHE A 12 10.43 -9.91 -3.59
C PHE A 12 9.99 -11.15 -4.36
N GLU A 13 10.21 -12.32 -3.76
CA GLU A 13 9.84 -13.63 -4.32
C GLU A 13 10.20 -13.77 -5.81
N ASP A 14 9.22 -14.09 -6.64
CA ASP A 14 9.36 -14.31 -8.09
C ASP A 14 9.06 -13.05 -8.92
N TYR A 15 8.87 -11.89 -8.28
CA TYR A 15 8.63 -10.64 -9.00
C TYR A 15 9.92 -10.03 -9.55
N GLU A 16 9.79 -9.34 -10.69
CA GLU A 16 10.91 -8.62 -11.28
C GLU A 16 11.47 -7.56 -10.30
N PRO A 17 12.80 -7.51 -10.14
CA PRO A 17 13.44 -6.48 -9.32
C PRO A 17 13.06 -5.08 -9.80
N THR A 18 12.79 -4.17 -8.87
CA THR A 18 12.46 -2.79 -9.22
C THR A 18 13.17 -1.77 -8.34
N SER A 19 13.51 -0.62 -8.92
CA SER A 19 13.98 0.56 -8.18
C SER A 19 12.88 1.61 -7.98
N LYS A 20 11.68 1.38 -8.51
CA LYS A 20 10.57 2.33 -8.47
C LYS A 20 9.22 1.64 -8.27
N ILE A 21 8.32 2.31 -7.57
CA ILE A 21 6.92 1.89 -7.42
C ILE A 21 6.04 2.96 -8.03
N VAL A 22 5.10 2.55 -8.89
CA VAL A 22 4.12 3.45 -9.51
C VAL A 22 2.78 3.20 -8.83
N LEU A 23 2.33 4.14 -8.00
CA LEU A 23 1.02 4.07 -7.35
C LEU A 23 0.00 4.85 -8.17
N ASN A 24 -0.99 4.17 -8.73
CA ASN A 24 -2.12 4.80 -9.39
C ASN A 24 -3.38 4.79 -8.50
N LEU A 25 -3.35 5.60 -7.44
CA LEU A 25 -4.44 5.65 -6.46
C LEU A 25 -5.77 6.17 -7.05
N ASP A 26 -5.72 6.90 -8.17
CA ASP A 26 -6.90 7.41 -8.88
C ASP A 26 -7.77 6.29 -9.50
N GLU A 27 -7.21 5.07 -9.64
CA GLU A 27 -7.96 3.90 -10.13
C GLU A 27 -8.68 3.14 -9.01
N LEU A 28 -8.37 3.44 -7.75
CA LEU A 28 -9.05 2.82 -6.61
C LEU A 28 -10.51 3.26 -6.59
N LYS A 29 -11.40 2.30 -6.36
CA LYS A 29 -12.83 2.56 -6.15
C LYS A 29 -13.13 2.47 -4.66
N GLY A 30 -14.26 3.05 -4.25
CA GLY A 30 -14.74 2.90 -2.87
C GLY A 30 -14.86 1.43 -2.44
N ALA A 31 -15.21 0.53 -3.37
CA ALA A 31 -15.27 -0.91 -3.11
C ALA A 31 -13.91 -1.50 -2.69
N ASP A 32 -12.80 -1.05 -3.27
CA ASP A 32 -11.46 -1.52 -2.89
C ASP A 32 -11.12 -1.13 -1.45
N ILE A 33 -11.53 0.06 -1.02
CA ILE A 33 -11.34 0.53 0.36
C ILE A 33 -12.17 -0.29 1.34
N LEU A 34 -13.44 -0.54 1.00
CA LEU A 34 -14.33 -1.35 1.83
C LEU A 34 -13.82 -2.78 1.96
N GLU A 35 -13.48 -3.44 0.84
CA GLU A 35 -12.97 -4.81 0.84
C GLU A 35 -11.68 -4.97 1.63
N VAL A 36 -10.71 -4.05 1.49
CA VAL A 36 -9.48 -4.08 2.28
C VAL A 36 -9.78 -3.95 3.78
N THR A 37 -10.71 -3.07 4.14
CA THR A 37 -11.11 -2.87 5.53
C THR A 37 -11.81 -4.11 6.09
N ASP A 38 -12.72 -4.70 5.32
CA ASP A 38 -13.47 -5.91 5.69
C ASP A 38 -12.53 -7.11 5.88
N VAL A 39 -11.56 -7.29 4.98
CA VAL A 39 -10.53 -8.34 5.10
C VAL A 39 -9.72 -8.17 6.37
N LEU A 40 -9.25 -6.95 6.66
CA LEU A 40 -8.49 -6.67 7.89
C LEU A 40 -9.35 -6.89 9.14
N GLN A 41 -10.61 -6.48 9.12
CA GLN A 41 -11.55 -6.69 10.21
C GLN A 41 -11.81 -8.19 10.45
N ALA A 42 -11.97 -8.98 9.38
CA ALA A 42 -12.11 -10.43 9.47
C ALA A 42 -10.86 -11.11 10.07
N GLN A 43 -9.69 -10.50 9.93
CA GLN A 43 -8.43 -10.91 10.57
C GLN A 43 -8.28 -10.40 12.01
N GLY A 44 -9.30 -9.73 12.56
CA GLY A 44 -9.27 -9.17 13.91
C GLY A 44 -8.58 -7.81 14.02
N HIS A 45 -8.26 -7.16 12.90
CA HIS A 45 -7.68 -5.82 12.87
C HIS A 45 -8.75 -4.77 12.59
N VAL A 46 -9.16 -4.04 13.62
CA VAL A 46 -10.14 -2.95 13.49
C VAL A 46 -9.39 -1.62 13.46
N SER A 47 -9.58 -0.86 12.38
CA SER A 47 -9.01 0.47 12.22
C SER A 47 -10.00 1.54 12.65
N ALA A 48 -9.56 2.50 13.48
CA ALA A 48 -10.35 3.68 13.81
C ALA A 48 -10.32 4.74 12.69
N SER A 49 -9.27 4.73 11.85
CA SER A 49 -9.11 5.63 10.72
C SER A 49 -8.12 5.02 9.72
N ALA A 50 -8.61 4.72 8.51
CA ALA A 50 -7.77 4.23 7.42
C ALA A 50 -6.60 5.19 7.12
N ALA A 51 -6.84 6.50 7.22
CA ALA A 51 -5.83 7.53 6.99
C ALA A 51 -4.73 7.57 8.07
N LEU A 52 -4.90 6.92 9.23
CA LEU A 52 -3.90 6.85 10.30
C LEU A 52 -3.39 5.43 10.56
N ASP A 53 -3.74 4.48 9.70
CA ASP A 53 -3.44 3.07 9.88
C ASP A 53 -2.57 2.53 8.74
N ASN A 54 -1.29 2.31 9.05
CA ASN A 54 -0.32 1.83 8.08
C ASN A 54 -0.67 0.44 7.52
N LYS A 55 -1.44 -0.41 8.23
CA LYS A 55 -1.86 -1.70 7.68
C LYS A 55 -2.91 -1.52 6.59
N VAL A 56 -3.86 -0.63 6.81
CA VAL A 56 -4.87 -0.28 5.80
C VAL A 56 -4.20 0.37 4.59
N GLN A 57 -3.29 1.31 4.83
CA GLN A 57 -2.55 2.00 3.77
C GLN A 57 -1.68 1.04 2.94
N ALA A 58 -0.98 0.11 3.60
CA ALA A 58 -0.16 -0.89 2.91
C ALA A 58 -1.02 -1.84 2.07
N ALA A 59 -2.18 -2.29 2.59
CA ALA A 59 -3.10 -3.14 1.86
C ALA A 59 -3.71 -2.44 0.64
N LEU A 60 -4.04 -1.15 0.75
CA LEU A 60 -4.49 -0.33 -0.38
C LEU A 60 -3.40 -0.13 -1.44
N ALA A 61 -2.16 0.13 -1.01
CA ALA A 61 -1.02 0.23 -1.92
C ALA A 61 -0.81 -1.11 -2.67
N ALA A 62 -0.89 -2.23 -1.96
CA ALA A 62 -0.76 -3.56 -2.56
C ALA A 62 -1.88 -3.85 -3.57
N ARG A 63 -3.13 -3.50 -3.24
CA ARG A 63 -4.28 -3.60 -4.14
C ARG A 63 -4.06 -2.78 -5.41
N CYS A 64 -3.58 -1.55 -5.28
CA CYS A 64 -3.28 -0.66 -6.41
C CYS A 64 -2.19 -1.24 -7.33
N LEU A 65 -1.22 -1.97 -6.78
CA LEU A 65 -0.14 -2.59 -7.56
C LEU A 65 -0.49 -3.96 -8.14
N ASP A 66 -1.68 -4.50 -7.82
CA ASP A 66 -2.03 -5.90 -8.07
C ASP A 66 -0.95 -6.86 -7.52
N ARG A 67 -0.60 -6.65 -6.24
CA ARG A 67 0.41 -7.42 -5.51
C ARG A 67 -0.12 -7.85 -4.14
N PRO A 68 0.42 -8.94 -3.57
CA PRO A 68 0.14 -9.31 -2.18
C PRO A 68 0.61 -8.21 -1.21
N VAL A 69 -0.01 -8.11 -0.04
CA VAL A 69 0.36 -7.07 0.96
C VAL A 69 1.79 -7.27 1.48
N GLU A 70 2.27 -8.51 1.45
CA GLU A 70 3.63 -8.91 1.77
C GLU A 70 4.66 -8.22 0.87
N TYR A 71 4.31 -7.89 -0.38
CA TYR A 71 5.18 -7.12 -1.29
C TYR A 71 5.42 -5.71 -0.75
N ILE A 72 4.41 -5.07 -0.15
CA ILE A 72 4.59 -3.77 0.50
C ILE A 72 5.31 -3.94 1.84
N ASN A 73 4.92 -4.94 2.64
CA ASN A 73 5.51 -5.19 3.96
C ASN A 73 6.99 -5.58 3.89
N GLY A 74 7.45 -6.18 2.79
CA GLY A 74 8.84 -6.58 2.58
C GLY A 74 9.77 -5.43 2.19
N LEU A 75 9.25 -4.23 1.94
CA LEU A 75 10.07 -3.08 1.56
C LEU A 75 11.00 -2.63 2.69
N PRO A 76 12.13 -1.98 2.37
CA PRO A 76 12.90 -1.25 3.37
C PRO A 76 12.00 -0.25 4.11
N ALA A 77 12.12 -0.18 5.44
CA ALA A 77 11.21 0.61 6.29
C ALA A 77 11.02 2.06 5.83
N ARG A 78 12.10 2.71 5.34
CA ARG A 78 12.03 4.08 4.81
C ARG A 78 11.14 4.17 3.56
N ASP A 79 11.17 3.18 2.68
CA ASP A 79 10.38 3.16 1.46
C ASP A 79 8.93 2.72 1.73
N PHE A 80 8.72 1.79 2.66
CA PHE A 80 7.40 1.47 3.21
C PHE A 80 6.68 2.70 3.75
N VAL A 81 7.36 3.49 4.60
CA VAL A 81 6.78 4.72 5.17
C VAL A 81 6.42 5.73 4.09
N LYS A 82 7.27 5.92 3.07
CA LYS A 82 6.95 6.82 1.95
C LYS A 82 5.67 6.39 1.23
N ILE A 83 5.52 5.10 0.95
CA ILE A 83 4.33 4.56 0.28
C ILE A 83 3.09 4.80 1.14
N CYS A 84 3.15 4.44 2.42
CA CYS A 84 2.04 4.66 3.36
C CYS A 84 1.66 6.14 3.43
N GLN A 85 2.64 7.05 3.47
CA GLN A 85 2.40 8.51 3.44
C GLN A 85 1.69 8.99 2.17
N ARG A 86 1.98 8.40 1.00
CA ARG A 86 1.26 8.72 -0.24
C ARG A 86 -0.20 8.28 -0.18
N VAL A 87 -0.45 7.05 0.29
CA VAL A 87 -1.82 6.55 0.48
C VAL A 87 -2.55 7.38 1.54
N GLN A 88 -1.90 7.72 2.65
CA GLN A 88 -2.45 8.60 3.68
C GLN A 88 -2.86 9.96 3.10
N SER A 89 -1.99 10.59 2.29
CA SER A 89 -2.27 11.90 1.69
C SER A 89 -3.50 11.83 0.77
N PHE A 90 -3.65 10.74 0.02
CA PHE A 90 -4.82 10.48 -0.80
C PHE A 90 -6.10 10.30 0.05
N LEU A 91 -6.03 9.57 1.16
CA LEU A 91 -7.18 9.35 2.05
C LEU A 91 -7.62 10.60 2.83
N LEU A 92 -6.77 11.63 2.91
CA LEU A 92 -7.04 12.90 3.59
C LEU A 92 -7.45 14.03 2.63
N ALA A 93 -7.38 13.81 1.32
CA ALA A 93 -7.75 14.78 0.29
C ALA A 93 -9.27 14.88 0.11
#